data_AF-A0A1Y0D2J4-F1
#
_entry.id   AF-A0A1Y0D2J4-F1
#
_cell.length_a   1.000
_cell.length_b   1.000
_cell.length_c   1.000
_cell.angle_alpha   90.00
_cell.angle_beta   90.00
_cell.angle_gamma   90.00
#
_symmetry.space_group_name_H-M   'P 1'
#
loop_
_entity.id
_entity.type
_entity.pdbx_description
1 polymer ?
#
loop_
_entity_poly.entity_id
_entity_poly.type
_entity_poly.pdbx_seq_one_letter_code
_entity_poly.pdbx_strand_id
1 'polypeptide(L)'
;MKKLSHPQVNDLDILGKMKCNKKITSYPFIKNEYEMMANQYSDYANNDGNPWFCTGWKISNYLKNRLERHYIKPYSDLKYIKELRDKGSPNVCPLCGSLKTATLDHFLPQADYPEWIIYSKNLIPACDCNSKRSNNVKGVNDRQRVLHPYYDDCLSSRLVSASFSGDFNEPSVDIVPLHSQYVAEETILFHIDTVIKNLRLFPGWKLNGNQ
;
A
#
# COMPACT_ATOMS: atom_id res chain seq x y z
N MET A 1 10.90 8.45 1.42
CA MET A 1 10.30 7.10 1.33
C MET A 1 11.23 6.12 2.05
N LYS A 2 10.74 4.99 2.54
CA LYS A 2 11.54 4.06 3.37
C LYS A 2 11.18 2.60 3.08
N LYS A 3 12.20 1.76 2.86
CA LYS A 3 12.08 0.29 2.82
C LYS A 3 11.66 -0.24 4.19
N LEU A 4 10.74 -1.19 4.20
CA LEU A 4 10.28 -1.91 5.39
C LEU A 4 10.65 -3.39 5.31
N SER A 5 10.89 -3.99 6.48
CA SER A 5 10.95 -5.45 6.63
C SER A 5 9.55 -6.05 6.48
N HIS A 6 9.46 -7.24 5.88
CA HIS A 6 8.21 -8.00 5.80
C HIS A 6 7.62 -8.32 7.18
N PRO A 7 6.28 -8.25 7.35
CA PRO A 7 5.62 -8.78 8.53
C PRO A 7 5.82 -10.29 8.60
N GLN A 8 6.17 -10.80 9.79
CA GLN A 8 6.40 -12.23 10.04
C GLN A 8 5.07 -12.92 10.36
N VAL A 9 4.21 -13.06 9.35
CA VAL A 9 2.87 -13.63 9.47
C VAL A 9 2.69 -14.75 8.46
N ASN A 10 2.18 -15.90 8.92
CA ASN A 10 1.79 -17.02 8.05
C ASN A 10 0.32 -16.87 7.64
N ASP A 11 0.07 -16.03 6.64
CA ASP A 11 -1.28 -15.70 6.19
C ASP A 11 -2.08 -16.93 5.69
N LEU A 12 -1.43 -17.91 5.08
CA LEU A 12 -2.09 -19.13 4.59
C LEU A 12 -2.54 -20.05 5.73
N ASP A 13 -1.74 -20.19 6.79
CA ASP A 13 -2.16 -20.92 7.99
C ASP A 13 -3.37 -20.26 8.67
N ILE A 14 -3.36 -18.93 8.78
CA ILE A 14 -4.49 -18.15 9.32
C ILE A 14 -5.73 -18.35 8.45
N LEU A 15 -5.61 -18.25 7.13
CA LEU A 15 -6.70 -18.48 6.20
C LEU A 15 -7.27 -19.91 6.31
N GLY A 16 -6.41 -20.91 6.49
CA GLY A 16 -6.78 -22.30 6.73
C GLY A 16 -7.58 -22.48 8.03
N LYS A 17 -7.16 -21.83 9.12
CA LYS A 17 -7.91 -21.80 10.39
C LYS A 17 -9.27 -21.13 10.22
N MET A 18 -9.33 -20.01 9.50
CA MET A 18 -10.58 -19.28 9.24
C MET A 18 -11.60 -20.14 8.47
N LYS A 19 -11.16 -20.89 7.46
CA LYS A 19 -12.00 -21.83 6.70
C LYS A 19 -12.71 -22.86 7.59
N CYS A 20 -12.06 -23.30 8.66
CA CYS A 20 -12.58 -24.32 9.58
C CYS A 20 -13.34 -23.74 10.78
N ASN A 21 -13.27 -22.42 11.01
CA ASN A 21 -13.81 -21.80 12.20
C ASN A 21 -15.30 -21.41 12.05
N LYS A 22 -16.21 -22.21 12.59
CA LYS A 22 -17.66 -21.95 12.55
C LYS A 22 -18.12 -20.78 13.45
N LYS A 23 -17.26 -20.27 14.34
CA LYS A 23 -17.61 -19.22 15.32
C LYS A 23 -17.40 -17.81 14.77
N ILE A 24 -16.67 -17.64 13.66
CA ILE A 24 -16.42 -16.33 13.05
C ILE A 24 -17.50 -15.99 12.02
N THR A 25 -17.79 -14.70 11.91
CA THR A 25 -18.88 -14.18 11.07
C THR A 25 -18.62 -14.28 9.56
N SER A 26 -17.39 -14.59 9.16
CA SER A 26 -16.99 -14.87 7.77
C SER A 26 -17.29 -16.31 7.35
N TYR A 27 -17.60 -17.23 8.28
CA TYR A 27 -18.09 -18.57 7.94
C TYR A 27 -19.58 -18.51 7.54
N PRO A 28 -20.05 -19.26 6.53
CA PRO A 28 -19.30 -20.19 5.67
C PRO A 28 -18.67 -19.53 4.44
N PHE A 29 -18.84 -18.22 4.22
CA PHE A 29 -18.38 -17.53 3.00
C PHE A 29 -16.88 -17.75 2.73
N ILE A 30 -16.03 -17.59 3.75
CA ILE A 30 -14.59 -17.82 3.62
C ILE A 30 -14.23 -19.28 3.33
N LYS A 31 -15.05 -20.23 3.80
CA LYS A 31 -14.88 -21.65 3.46
C LYS A 31 -15.17 -21.89 1.98
N ASN A 32 -16.24 -21.27 1.47
CA ASN A 32 -16.68 -21.44 0.08
C ASN A 32 -15.71 -20.80 -0.92
N GLU A 33 -15.03 -19.72 -0.53
CA GLU A 33 -14.10 -18.96 -1.38
C GLU A 33 -12.62 -19.22 -1.03
N TYR A 34 -12.33 -20.21 -0.18
CA TYR A 34 -11.00 -20.46 0.38
C TYR A 34 -9.92 -20.72 -0.69
N GLU A 35 -10.19 -21.63 -1.65
CA GLU A 35 -9.18 -21.99 -2.65
C GLU A 35 -8.79 -20.77 -3.49
N MET A 36 -9.77 -19.95 -3.86
CA MET A 36 -9.51 -18.69 -4.57
C MET A 36 -8.72 -17.70 -3.71
N MET A 37 -9.06 -17.54 -2.43
CA MET A 37 -8.30 -16.67 -1.53
C MET A 37 -6.85 -17.13 -1.34
N ALA A 38 -6.62 -18.44 -1.19
CA ALA A 38 -5.29 -19.01 -1.01
C ALA A 38 -4.43 -18.82 -2.28
N ASN A 39 -5.04 -18.98 -3.46
CA ASN A 39 -4.40 -18.65 -4.73
C ASN A 39 -4.04 -17.17 -4.81
N GLN A 40 -4.97 -16.26 -4.47
CA GLN A 40 -4.69 -14.83 -4.47
C GLN A 40 -3.59 -14.42 -3.48
N TYR A 41 -3.45 -15.10 -2.33
CA TYR A 41 -2.35 -14.83 -1.40
C TYR A 41 -1.00 -15.27 -1.97
N SER A 42 -1.00 -16.41 -2.66
CA SER A 42 0.17 -16.92 -3.37
C SER A 42 0.56 -16.03 -4.55
N ASP A 43 -0.42 -15.61 -5.36
CA ASP A 43 -0.23 -14.70 -6.49
C ASP A 43 0.35 -13.37 -6.03
N TYR A 44 -0.15 -12.80 -4.93
CA TYR A 44 0.41 -11.58 -4.37
C TYR A 44 1.87 -11.75 -3.97
N ALA A 45 2.20 -12.85 -3.27
CA ALA A 45 3.55 -13.14 -2.82
C ALA A 45 4.51 -13.38 -3.99
N ASN A 46 4.06 -14.10 -5.04
CA ASN A 46 4.87 -14.41 -6.22
C ASN A 46 5.12 -13.20 -7.12
N ASN A 47 4.26 -12.18 -7.02
CA ASN A 47 4.32 -10.97 -7.83
C ASN A 47 4.68 -9.73 -7.01
N ASP A 48 5.19 -9.89 -5.80
CA ASP A 48 5.69 -8.80 -4.96
C ASP A 48 4.67 -7.67 -4.71
N GLY A 49 3.38 -8.03 -4.69
CA GLY A 49 2.29 -7.06 -4.58
C GLY A 49 2.19 -6.08 -5.76
N ASN A 50 2.86 -6.34 -6.89
CA ASN A 50 2.86 -5.44 -8.03
C ASN A 50 1.46 -5.35 -8.68
N PRO A 51 0.84 -4.17 -8.73
CA PRO A 51 -0.54 -3.99 -9.20
C PRO A 51 -0.79 -4.36 -10.68
N TRP A 52 0.27 -4.54 -11.48
CA TRP A 52 0.15 -5.02 -12.85
C TRP A 52 -0.03 -6.53 -12.96
N PHE A 53 0.46 -7.28 -11.97
CA PHE A 53 0.43 -8.74 -11.96
C PHE A 53 -0.51 -9.29 -10.88
N CYS A 54 -0.71 -8.54 -9.79
CA CYS A 54 -1.75 -8.76 -8.80
C CYS A 54 -3.09 -8.19 -9.31
N THR A 55 -3.71 -8.85 -10.30
CA THR A 55 -4.96 -8.39 -10.90
C THR A 55 -6.19 -8.58 -10.00
N GLY A 56 -6.05 -9.40 -8.96
CA GLY A 56 -7.08 -9.68 -7.99
C GLY A 56 -8.16 -10.62 -8.48
N TRP A 57 -9.07 -10.99 -7.56
CA TRP A 57 -10.26 -11.77 -7.87
C TRP A 57 -11.48 -11.28 -7.09
N LYS A 58 -12.64 -11.29 -7.74
CA LYS A 58 -13.88 -10.84 -7.11
C LYS A 58 -14.42 -11.88 -6.13
N ILE A 59 -14.20 -11.64 -4.83
CA ILE A 59 -14.91 -12.34 -3.75
C ILE A 59 -16.34 -11.78 -3.59
N SER A 60 -17.20 -12.56 -2.94
CA SER A 60 -18.57 -12.16 -2.64
C SER A 60 -18.61 -10.91 -1.74
N ASN A 61 -19.63 -10.06 -1.95
CA ASN A 61 -19.88 -8.91 -1.06
C ASN A 61 -20.11 -9.34 0.40
N TYR A 62 -20.66 -10.55 0.61
CA TYR A 62 -20.81 -11.12 1.93
C TYR A 62 -19.45 -11.34 2.60
N LEU A 63 -18.49 -11.95 1.92
CA LEU A 63 -17.15 -12.16 2.46
C LEU A 63 -16.41 -10.84 2.65
N LYS A 64 -16.42 -9.95 1.64
CA LYS A 64 -15.83 -8.61 1.71
C LYS A 64 -16.24 -7.87 2.98
N ASN A 65 -17.55 -7.71 3.21
CA ASN A 65 -18.09 -7.00 4.37
C ASN A 65 -17.67 -7.62 5.71
N ARG A 66 -17.35 -8.92 5.75
CA ARG A 66 -16.87 -9.60 6.97
C ARG A 66 -15.37 -9.41 7.15
N LEU A 67 -14.59 -9.43 6.07
CA LEU A 67 -13.16 -9.13 6.10
C LEU A 67 -12.92 -7.68 6.54
N GLU A 68 -13.71 -6.71 6.07
CA GLU A 68 -13.64 -5.31 6.53
C GLU A 68 -13.88 -5.20 8.04
N ARG A 69 -14.87 -5.92 8.57
CA ARG A 69 -15.13 -5.97 10.02
C ARG A 69 -13.99 -6.61 10.79
N HIS A 70 -13.42 -7.69 10.27
CA HIS A 70 -12.27 -8.37 10.86
C HIS A 70 -11.03 -7.47 10.87
N TYR A 71 -10.82 -6.70 9.81
CA TYR A 71 -9.77 -5.68 9.76
C TYR A 71 -9.99 -4.64 10.86
N ILE A 72 -11.18 -4.05 10.96
CA ILE A 72 -11.50 -3.02 11.97
C ILE A 72 -11.36 -3.60 13.39
N LYS A 73 -11.92 -4.78 13.64
CA LYS A 73 -11.98 -5.44 14.95
C LYS A 73 -11.38 -6.86 14.87
N PRO A 74 -10.05 -7.00 14.86
CA PRO A 74 -9.40 -8.29 14.75
C PRO A 74 -9.67 -9.15 15.99
N TYR A 75 -9.92 -10.44 15.75
CA TYR A 75 -9.99 -11.46 16.81
C TYR A 75 -8.62 -12.15 16.95
N SER A 76 -8.54 -13.20 17.79
CA SER A 76 -7.28 -13.84 18.19
C SER A 76 -6.35 -14.22 17.03
N ASP A 77 -6.87 -14.84 15.97
CA ASP A 77 -6.04 -15.30 14.85
C ASP A 77 -5.57 -14.14 13.96
N LEU A 78 -6.23 -12.97 14.07
CA LEU A 78 -5.89 -11.74 13.35
C LEU A 78 -5.18 -10.71 14.24
N LYS A 79 -4.65 -11.13 15.40
CA LYS A 79 -3.98 -10.23 16.35
C LYS A 79 -2.82 -9.44 15.72
N TYR A 80 -2.18 -9.98 14.67
CA TYR A 80 -1.11 -9.29 13.94
C TYR A 80 -1.56 -7.94 13.37
N ILE A 81 -2.85 -7.77 13.01
CA ILE A 81 -3.37 -6.48 12.54
C ILE A 81 -3.26 -5.43 13.66
N LYS A 82 -3.57 -5.83 14.90
CA LYS A 82 -3.39 -4.97 16.07
C LYS A 82 -1.91 -4.71 16.34
N GLU A 83 -1.08 -5.75 16.30
CA GLU A 83 0.37 -5.62 16.50
C GLU A 83 1.02 -4.68 15.46
N LEU A 84 0.57 -4.73 14.20
CA LEU A 84 1.01 -3.82 13.13
C LEU A 84 0.55 -2.38 13.38
N ARG A 85 -0.66 -2.16 13.92
CA ARG A 85 -1.15 -0.83 14.33
C ARG A 85 -0.34 -0.28 15.50
N ASP A 86 -0.11 -1.11 16.51
CA ASP A 86 0.57 -0.72 17.75
C ASP A 86 2.06 -0.43 17.51
N LYS A 87 2.70 -1.18 16.59
CA LYS A 87 4.07 -0.89 16.14
C LYS A 87 4.18 0.47 15.45
N GLY A 88 3.09 0.94 14.84
CA GLY A 88 2.95 2.27 14.25
C GLY A 88 3.89 2.53 13.08
N SER A 89 4.01 3.80 12.71
CA SER A 89 4.95 4.27 11.70
C SER A 89 6.39 4.25 12.23
N PRO A 90 7.39 3.92 11.41
CA PRO A 90 8.71 4.50 11.63
C PRO A 90 8.65 6.04 11.64
N ASN A 91 9.68 6.73 12.13
CA ASN A 91 9.79 8.21 12.22
C ASN A 91 9.38 8.99 10.95
N VAL A 92 9.33 8.32 9.80
CA VAL A 92 8.86 8.83 8.51
C VAL A 92 7.87 7.85 7.88
N CYS A 93 6.84 8.37 7.21
CA CYS A 93 5.93 7.57 6.39
C CYS A 93 6.73 6.83 5.30
N PRO A 94 6.59 5.50 5.16
CA PRO A 94 7.38 4.72 4.22
C PRO A 94 7.01 5.02 2.76
N LEU A 95 5.76 5.41 2.49
CA LEU A 95 5.30 5.81 1.18
C LEU A 95 5.80 7.21 0.82
N CYS A 96 5.32 8.27 1.46
CA CYS A 96 5.64 9.64 1.02
C CYS A 96 6.90 10.25 1.67
N GLY A 97 7.44 9.66 2.74
CA GLY A 97 8.57 10.22 3.49
C GLY A 97 8.23 11.35 4.46
N SER A 98 6.96 11.75 4.62
CA SER A 98 6.56 12.80 5.57
C SER A 98 6.71 12.35 7.03
N LEU A 99 6.82 13.31 7.96
CA LEU A 99 6.87 13.07 9.41
C LEU A 99 5.48 12.85 10.04
N LYS A 100 4.41 12.79 9.24
CA LYS A 100 3.06 12.57 9.76
C LYS A 100 2.95 11.16 10.35
N THR A 101 2.16 11.05 11.42
CA THR A 101 1.80 9.77 12.02
C THR A 101 1.13 8.89 10.97
N ALA A 102 1.70 7.70 10.75
CA ALA A 102 1.10 6.71 9.88
C ALA A 102 0.06 5.88 10.66
N THR A 103 -1.02 5.54 9.97
CA THR A 103 -1.97 4.50 10.35
C THR A 103 -1.66 3.23 9.56
N LEU A 104 -2.14 2.08 10.02
CA LEU A 104 -2.15 0.88 9.17
C LEU A 104 -3.19 1.06 8.07
N ASP A 105 -2.81 0.82 6.82
CA ASP A 105 -3.67 1.01 5.63
C ASP A 105 -3.30 0.00 4.53
N HIS A 106 -4.11 -0.09 3.47
CA HIS A 106 -3.91 -1.07 2.40
C HIS A 106 -3.03 -0.52 1.26
N PHE A 107 -2.02 -1.28 0.85
CA PHE A 107 -1.23 -0.96 -0.34
C PHE A 107 -2.06 -1.12 -1.63
N LEU A 108 -2.65 -2.30 -1.85
CA LEU A 108 -3.69 -2.49 -2.86
C LEU A 108 -5.06 -2.16 -2.23
N PRO A 109 -5.79 -1.16 -2.75
CA PRO A 109 -7.01 -0.64 -2.14
C PRO A 109 -8.08 -1.71 -1.94
N GLN A 110 -8.63 -1.82 -0.73
CA GLN A 110 -9.71 -2.76 -0.42
C GLN A 110 -10.99 -2.59 -1.27
N ALA A 111 -11.17 -1.41 -1.88
CA ALA A 111 -12.29 -1.15 -2.79
C ALA A 111 -12.24 -2.09 -4.00
N ASP A 112 -11.05 -2.23 -4.58
CA ASP A 112 -10.80 -2.96 -5.83
C ASP A 112 -10.21 -4.35 -5.58
N TYR A 113 -9.52 -4.55 -4.45
CA TYR A 113 -8.84 -5.78 -4.08
C TYR A 113 -9.28 -6.34 -2.71
N PRO A 114 -10.57 -6.65 -2.53
CA PRO A 114 -11.15 -7.05 -1.25
C PRO A 114 -10.61 -8.36 -0.65
N GLU A 115 -10.03 -9.24 -1.45
CA GLU A 115 -9.38 -10.49 -1.06
C GLU A 115 -8.16 -10.24 -0.15
N TRP A 116 -7.46 -9.13 -0.32
CA TRP A 116 -6.26 -8.78 0.45
C TRP A 116 -6.54 -7.82 1.61
N ILE A 117 -7.79 -7.68 2.06
CA ILE A 117 -8.18 -6.80 3.18
C ILE A 117 -7.45 -7.15 4.48
N ILE A 118 -7.25 -8.45 4.74
CA ILE A 118 -6.53 -8.91 5.93
C ILE A 118 -5.13 -9.44 5.59
N TYR A 119 -4.72 -9.46 4.32
CA TYR A 119 -3.42 -10.04 3.97
C TYR A 119 -2.28 -9.18 4.52
N SER A 120 -1.44 -9.75 5.39
CA SER A 120 -0.49 -8.99 6.21
C SER A 120 0.46 -8.10 5.39
N LYS A 121 0.93 -8.61 4.24
CA LYS A 121 1.85 -7.89 3.35
C LYS A 121 1.16 -6.81 2.51
N ASN A 122 -0.17 -6.82 2.44
CA ASN A 122 -0.94 -5.73 1.88
C ASN A 122 -1.22 -4.61 2.90
N LEU A 123 -0.93 -4.83 4.19
CA LEU A 123 -1.13 -3.83 5.24
C LEU A 123 0.19 -3.10 5.53
N ILE A 124 0.23 -1.82 5.18
CA ILE A 124 1.41 -0.96 5.34
C ILE A 124 1.11 0.21 6.29
N PRO A 125 2.07 0.64 7.13
CA PRO A 125 1.93 1.91 7.81
C PRO A 125 2.00 3.02 6.76
N ALA A 126 0.97 3.84 6.63
CA ALA A 126 1.00 5.05 5.82
C ALA A 126 0.25 6.22 6.49
N CYS A 127 0.70 7.45 6.23
CA CYS A 127 -0.09 8.63 6.60
C CYS A 127 -1.26 8.81 5.61
N ASP A 128 -1.94 9.95 5.70
CA ASP A 128 -3.02 10.36 4.78
C ASP A 128 -2.65 10.39 3.28
N CYS A 129 -1.38 10.16 2.88
CA CYS A 129 -1.01 10.02 1.48
C CYS A 129 -1.66 8.81 0.83
N ASN A 130 -1.81 7.71 1.57
CA ASN A 130 -2.31 6.45 1.02
C ASN A 130 -3.82 6.49 0.78
N SER A 131 -4.57 7.14 1.66
CA SER A 131 -5.99 7.38 1.43
C SER A 131 -6.24 8.43 0.34
N LYS A 132 -5.40 9.48 0.26
CA LYS A 132 -5.53 10.54 -0.76
C LYS A 132 -5.22 10.09 -2.19
N ARG A 133 -4.31 9.13 -2.39
CA ARG A 133 -4.13 8.51 -3.72
C ARG A 133 -5.35 7.69 -4.17
N SER A 134 -6.31 7.44 -3.27
CA SER A 134 -7.51 6.67 -3.55
C SER A 134 -7.14 5.31 -4.13
N ASN A 135 -7.79 4.89 -5.22
CA ASN A 135 -7.54 3.62 -5.86
C ASN A 135 -6.35 3.61 -6.83
N ASN A 136 -5.66 4.75 -7.00
CA ASN A 136 -4.57 4.86 -7.97
C ASN A 136 -3.32 4.13 -7.45
N VAL A 137 -3.08 2.93 -7.98
CA VAL A 137 -1.88 2.10 -7.72
C VAL A 137 -1.01 1.88 -8.95
N LYS A 138 -1.59 2.04 -10.14
CA LYS A 138 -0.94 1.85 -11.45
C LYS A 138 -1.45 2.86 -12.48
N GLY A 139 -0.62 3.15 -13.47
CA GLY A 139 -0.91 4.06 -14.57
C GLY A 139 -1.27 3.33 -15.86
N VAL A 140 -0.75 3.81 -16.99
CA VAL A 140 -1.08 3.29 -18.32
C VAL A 140 -0.19 2.14 -18.80
N ASN A 141 0.95 1.90 -18.14
CA ASN A 141 1.88 0.82 -18.45
C ASN A 141 2.56 0.26 -17.19
N ASP A 142 3.21 -0.89 -17.33
CA ASP A 142 3.84 -1.67 -16.25
C ASP A 142 4.93 -0.93 -15.45
N ARG A 143 5.53 0.11 -16.02
CA ARG A 143 6.49 1.00 -15.34
C ARG A 143 5.81 2.07 -14.50
N GLN A 144 4.53 2.33 -14.68
CA GLN A 144 3.77 3.28 -13.88
C GLN A 144 3.04 2.54 -12.75
N ARG A 145 3.66 2.50 -11.57
CA ARG A 145 3.07 1.93 -10.36
C ARG A 145 3.60 2.58 -9.09
N VAL A 146 2.83 2.50 -8.02
CA VAL A 146 3.28 2.91 -6.68
C VAL A 146 4.35 1.93 -6.21
N LEU A 147 5.47 2.46 -5.72
CA LEU A 147 6.49 1.68 -5.01
C LEU A 147 5.95 1.04 -3.71
N HIS A 148 6.14 -0.26 -3.58
CA HIS A 148 5.72 -1.08 -2.46
C HIS A 148 6.79 -1.12 -1.36
N PRO A 149 6.50 -0.65 -0.13
CA PRO A 149 7.49 -0.58 0.95
C PRO A 149 8.15 -1.89 1.39
N TYR A 150 7.46 -3.02 1.26
CA TYR A 150 8.01 -4.33 1.63
C TYR A 150 8.84 -4.97 0.52
N TYR A 151 8.49 -4.76 -0.75
CA TYR A 151 9.09 -5.50 -1.87
C TYR A 151 10.10 -4.68 -2.68
N ASP A 152 9.90 -3.38 -2.88
CA ASP A 152 10.80 -2.59 -3.71
C ASP A 152 12.12 -2.26 -3.01
N ASP A 153 13.18 -3.02 -3.33
CA ASP A 153 14.50 -2.86 -2.74
C ASP A 153 15.18 -1.54 -3.06
N CYS A 154 14.79 -0.90 -4.17
CA CYS A 154 15.25 0.45 -4.54
C CYS A 154 14.96 1.49 -3.45
N LEU A 155 13.97 1.26 -2.59
CA LEU A 155 13.64 2.10 -1.43
C LEU A 155 14.69 2.08 -0.30
N SER A 156 15.71 1.22 -0.40
CA SER A 156 16.89 1.23 0.48
C SER A 156 17.88 2.34 0.10
N SER A 157 17.68 3.00 -1.04
CA SER A 157 18.47 4.11 -1.54
C SER A 157 17.62 5.38 -1.68
N ARG A 158 18.26 6.53 -1.87
CA ARG A 158 17.54 7.79 -2.11
C ARG A 158 17.07 7.85 -3.56
N LEU A 159 15.75 7.93 -3.78
CA LEU A 159 15.14 7.97 -5.12
C LEU A 159 14.59 9.35 -5.53
N VAL A 160 14.50 10.29 -4.60
CA VAL A 160 13.94 11.62 -4.86
C VAL A 160 14.77 12.70 -4.20
N SER A 161 14.77 13.90 -4.79
CA SER A 161 15.36 15.11 -4.21
C SER A 161 14.40 16.28 -4.31
N ALA A 162 14.59 17.27 -3.44
CA ALA A 162 14.01 18.59 -3.66
C ALA A 162 14.87 19.33 -4.70
N SER A 163 14.23 19.96 -5.66
CA SER A 163 14.81 20.88 -6.62
C SER A 163 14.28 22.28 -6.31
N PHE A 164 15.19 23.24 -6.21
CA PHE A 164 14.86 24.64 -5.94
C PHE A 164 15.08 25.45 -7.22
N SER A 165 14.11 26.28 -7.57
CA SER A 165 14.16 27.18 -8.72
C SER A 165 13.49 28.52 -8.39
N GLY A 166 13.44 29.45 -9.34
CA GLY A 166 12.94 30.81 -9.10
C GLY A 166 13.99 31.74 -8.49
N ASP A 167 13.54 32.88 -7.97
CA ASP A 167 14.39 33.86 -7.30
C ASP A 167 14.09 33.96 -5.79
N PHE A 168 14.78 34.85 -5.08
CA PHE A 168 14.57 35.02 -3.64
C PHE A 168 13.17 35.54 -3.25
N ASN A 169 12.46 36.20 -4.16
CA ASN A 169 11.12 36.72 -3.92
C ASN A 169 10.04 35.66 -4.21
N GLU A 170 10.27 34.80 -5.19
CA GLU A 170 9.36 33.72 -5.58
C GLU A 170 10.13 32.40 -5.79
N PRO A 171 10.62 31.75 -4.70
CA PRO A 171 11.24 30.45 -4.82
C PRO A 171 10.19 29.38 -5.13
N SER A 172 10.55 28.42 -5.98
CA SER A 172 9.78 27.22 -6.27
C SER A 172 10.52 25.99 -5.76
N VAL A 173 9.76 25.02 -5.23
CA VAL A 173 10.30 23.75 -4.74
C VAL A 173 9.53 22.61 -5.39
N ASP A 174 10.25 21.78 -6.12
CA ASP A 174 9.73 20.57 -6.74
C ASP A 174 10.38 19.32 -6.14
N ILE A 175 9.64 18.21 -6.17
CA ILE A 175 10.20 16.89 -5.89
C ILE A 175 10.47 16.21 -7.22
N VAL A 176 11.76 15.93 -7.47
CA VAL A 176 12.25 15.36 -8.73
C VAL A 176 12.83 13.96 -8.50
N PRO A 177 12.75 13.05 -9.50
CA PRO A 177 13.35 11.74 -9.40
C PRO A 177 14.89 11.86 -9.40
N LEU A 178 15.55 10.93 -8.73
CA LEU A 178 16.98 10.69 -8.87
C LEU A 178 17.20 9.45 -9.73
N HIS A 179 18.24 9.48 -10.55
CA HIS A 179 18.63 8.32 -11.33
C HIS A 179 18.90 7.11 -10.43
N SER A 180 18.37 5.95 -10.83
CA SER A 180 18.58 4.68 -10.16
C SER A 180 18.75 3.58 -11.20
N GLN A 181 19.74 2.72 -10.99
CA GLN A 181 19.93 1.53 -11.83
C GLN A 181 18.93 0.40 -11.51
N TYR A 182 18.19 0.52 -10.40
CA TYR A 182 17.32 -0.55 -9.89
C TYR A 182 15.83 -0.34 -10.19
N VAL A 183 15.44 0.86 -10.60
CA VAL A 183 14.04 1.20 -10.84
C VAL A 183 13.94 2.22 -11.96
N ALA A 184 12.96 2.03 -12.83
CA ALA A 184 12.70 2.94 -13.93
C ALA A 184 12.28 4.33 -13.42
N GLU A 185 12.72 5.38 -14.10
CA GLU A 185 12.39 6.76 -13.74
C GLU A 185 10.87 6.99 -13.76
N GLU A 186 10.16 6.37 -14.70
CA GLU A 186 8.70 6.45 -14.81
C GLU A 186 7.99 5.89 -13.58
N THR A 187 8.56 4.89 -12.91
CA THR A 187 8.02 4.35 -11.65
C THR A 187 8.20 5.34 -10.52
N ILE A 188 9.37 5.99 -10.44
CA ILE A 188 9.63 7.03 -9.43
C ILE A 188 8.69 8.21 -9.66
N LEU A 189 8.57 8.70 -10.89
CA LEU A 189 7.67 9.80 -11.26
C LEU A 189 6.22 9.48 -10.93
N PHE A 190 5.73 8.29 -11.30
CA PHE A 190 4.38 7.89 -10.98
C PHE A 190 4.13 7.88 -9.46
N HIS A 191 5.08 7.38 -8.67
CA HIS A 191 4.98 7.43 -7.21
C HIS A 191 4.98 8.88 -6.68
N ILE A 192 5.87 9.74 -7.19
CA ILE A 192 5.92 11.17 -6.82
C ILE A 192 4.55 11.80 -7.05
N ASP A 193 4.00 11.69 -8.25
CA ASP A 193 2.76 12.38 -8.62
C ASP A 193 1.54 11.82 -7.89
N THR A 194 1.48 10.50 -7.75
CA THR A 194 0.33 9.80 -7.13
C THR A 194 0.32 9.91 -5.60
N VAL A 195 1.49 9.85 -4.96
CA VAL A 195 1.62 9.70 -3.50
C VAL A 195 2.18 10.94 -2.82
N ILE A 196 3.21 11.58 -3.40
CA ILE A 196 3.93 12.68 -2.77
C ILE A 196 3.23 14.02 -3.09
N LYS A 197 3.01 14.36 -4.36
CA LYS A 197 2.41 15.63 -4.78
C LYS A 197 0.89 15.68 -4.57
N ASN A 198 0.24 14.53 -4.49
CA ASN A 198 -1.17 14.46 -4.12
C ASN A 198 -1.41 14.82 -2.62
N LEU A 199 -0.33 14.93 -1.84
CA LEU A 199 -0.37 15.74 -0.63
C LEU A 199 -0.33 17.20 -1.09
N ARG A 200 -1.41 17.95 -0.86
CA ARG A 200 -1.36 19.42 -0.88
C ARG A 200 -0.33 19.88 0.16
N LEU A 201 0.95 19.87 -0.20
CA LEU A 201 2.04 20.20 0.71
C LEU A 201 2.04 21.71 1.00
N PHE A 202 1.41 22.53 0.14
CA PHE A 202 1.27 23.96 0.35
C PHE A 202 -0.06 24.46 -0.25
N PRO A 203 -1.08 24.80 0.56
CA PRO A 203 -2.20 25.59 0.08
C PRO A 203 -1.70 27.02 -0.14
N GLY A 204 -1.11 27.27 -1.32
CA GLY A 204 -0.56 28.59 -1.67
C GLY A 204 0.49 28.59 -2.78
N TRP A 205 1.23 27.48 -2.96
CA TRP A 205 2.18 27.37 -4.07
C TRP A 205 1.54 26.64 -5.26
N LYS A 206 1.48 27.34 -6.40
CA LYS A 206 1.14 26.72 -7.68
C LYS A 206 2.31 25.82 -8.07
N LEU A 207 2.07 24.52 -8.11
CA LEU A 207 2.89 23.64 -8.94
C LEU A 207 2.66 24.09 -10.38
N ASN A 208 3.70 24.60 -11.04
CA ASN A 208 3.62 24.96 -12.45
C ASN A 208 3.49 23.67 -13.25
N GLY A 209 2.26 23.30 -13.60
CA GLY A 209 2.00 22.34 -14.65
C GLY A 209 2.44 22.96 -15.97
N ASN A 210 3.36 22.28 -16.66
CA ASN A 210 3.75 22.63 -18.02
C ASN A 210 2.49 22.68 -18.89
N GLN A 211 2.29 23.84 -19.54
CA GLN A 211 1.42 23.99 -20.71
C GLN A 211 2.00 23.24 -21.90
#